data_AF-A0A960M713-F1
#
_entry.id   AF-A0A960M713-F1
#
_cell.length_a   1.000
_cell.length_b   1.000
_cell.length_c   1.000
_cell.angle_alpha   90.00
_cell.angle_beta   90.00
_cell.angle_gamma   90.00
#
_symmetry.space_group_name_H-M   'P 1'
#
loop_
_entity.id
_entity.type
_entity.pdbx_description
1 polymer ?
#
loop_
_entity_poly.entity_id
_entity_poly.type
_entity_poly.pdbx_seq_one_letter_code
_entity_poly.pdbx_strand_id
1 'polypeptide(L)'
;MPKKKTSKKQEFCFEDMPNLGTNKKDKGTKVQSSKAFKNKKEVALALFLCLERDDPEAFIEILDTYLDVNKAEIAKKARLARSTVQGAFSKKGNPTIRTIAQIVHEAVA
;
A
#
# COMPACT_ATOMS: atom_id res chain seq x y z
N MET A 1 11.93 27.42 47.34
CA MET A 1 12.38 26.10 46.82
C MET A 1 13.38 26.33 45.68
N PRO A 2 14.62 25.83 45.76
CA PRO A 2 15.62 26.04 44.73
C PRO A 2 15.31 25.20 43.48
N LYS A 3 15.33 25.81 42.29
CA LYS A 3 15.04 25.12 41.02
C LYS A 3 16.17 24.14 40.69
N LYS A 4 15.81 22.87 40.45
CA LYS A 4 16.73 21.79 40.06
C LYS A 4 17.19 22.05 38.61
N LYS A 5 18.51 22.15 38.39
CA LYS A 5 19.09 22.25 37.04
C LYS A 5 18.84 20.94 36.29
N THR A 6 18.13 20.99 35.18
CA THR A 6 17.99 19.87 34.23
C THR A 6 19.20 19.87 33.28
N SER A 7 19.69 18.69 32.90
CA SER A 7 20.85 18.58 32.01
C SER A 7 20.52 19.15 30.63
N LYS A 8 21.53 19.72 29.97
CA LYS A 8 21.42 20.14 28.57
C LYS A 8 21.07 18.92 27.71
N LYS A 9 20.18 19.15 26.75
CA LYS A 9 19.77 18.15 25.75
C LYS A 9 21.02 17.54 25.11
N GLN A 10 21.17 16.22 25.19
CA GLN A 10 22.26 15.51 24.52
C GLN A 10 22.17 15.79 23.02
N GLU A 11 23.31 16.13 22.41
CA GLU A 11 23.42 16.22 20.96
C GLU A 11 23.34 14.81 20.36
N PHE A 12 22.63 14.70 19.24
CA PHE A 12 22.40 13.44 18.56
C PHE A 12 23.67 13.04 17.80
N CYS A 13 24.49 12.15 18.37
CA CYS A 13 25.73 11.69 17.73
C CYS A 13 25.46 10.50 16.79
N PHE A 14 25.61 10.72 15.48
CA PHE A 14 25.70 9.66 14.46
C PHE A 14 27.14 9.15 14.26
N GLU A 15 28.13 9.73 14.96
CA GLU A 15 29.55 9.49 14.71
C GLU A 15 29.99 8.04 14.98
N ASP A 16 29.34 7.35 15.92
CA ASP A 16 29.63 5.96 16.28
C ASP A 16 28.74 4.92 15.57
N MET A 17 27.94 5.32 14.56
CA MET A 17 27.08 4.36 13.87
C MET A 17 27.93 3.50 12.92
N PRO A 18 28.00 2.16 13.12
CA PRO A 18 28.78 1.30 12.24
C PRO A 18 28.20 1.36 10.82
N ASN A 19 29.03 1.74 9.86
CA ASN A 19 28.68 1.72 8.45
C ASN A 19 28.46 0.27 7.99
N LEU A 20 27.20 -0.17 7.96
CA LEU A 20 26.78 -1.40 7.30
C LEU A 20 26.91 -1.20 5.77
N GLY A 21 28.14 -1.34 5.27
CA GLY A 21 28.41 -1.36 3.84
C GLY A 21 27.68 -2.54 3.21
N THR A 22 26.59 -2.26 2.50
CA THR A 22 25.93 -3.26 1.67
C THR A 22 26.88 -3.66 0.56
N ASN A 23 27.15 -4.96 0.42
CA ASN A 23 27.97 -5.48 -0.67
C ASN A 23 27.29 -5.13 -2.00
N LYS A 24 27.91 -4.24 -2.78
CA LYS A 24 27.41 -3.68 -4.06
C LYS A 24 27.14 -4.71 -5.18
N LYS A 25 27.16 -6.01 -4.90
CA LYS A 25 27.05 -7.08 -5.90
C LYS A 25 25.66 -7.70 -6.02
N ASP A 26 24.79 -7.52 -5.04
CA ASP A 26 23.38 -7.85 -5.23
C ASP A 26 22.70 -6.66 -5.90
N LYS A 27 22.71 -6.67 -7.24
CA LYS A 27 21.71 -5.93 -8.01
C LYS A 27 20.36 -6.56 -7.67
N GLY A 28 19.79 -6.16 -6.53
CA GLY A 28 18.41 -6.47 -6.21
C GLY A 28 17.60 -6.04 -7.41
N THR A 29 17.09 -7.00 -8.17
CA THR A 29 16.22 -6.71 -9.30
C THR A 29 15.00 -6.06 -8.68
N LYS A 30 14.95 -4.72 -8.72
CA LYS A 30 13.80 -3.98 -8.23
C LYS A 30 12.67 -4.30 -9.21
N VAL A 31 11.97 -5.40 -8.96
CA VAL A 31 10.75 -5.75 -9.69
C VAL A 31 9.81 -4.59 -9.43
N GLN A 32 9.66 -3.73 -10.44
CA GLN A 32 8.69 -2.65 -10.35
C GLN A 32 7.31 -3.30 -10.48
N SER A 33 6.72 -3.67 -9.35
CA SER A 33 5.34 -4.20 -9.27
C SER A 33 4.37 -3.29 -10.02
N SER A 34 4.68 -1.99 -10.12
CA SER A 34 3.94 -0.99 -10.89
C SER A 34 3.72 -1.33 -12.37
N LYS A 35 4.51 -2.23 -12.98
CA LYS A 35 4.28 -2.64 -14.38
C LYS A 35 3.19 -3.70 -14.51
N ALA A 36 3.08 -4.62 -13.56
CA ALA A 36 2.06 -5.68 -13.58
C ALA A 36 0.65 -5.11 -13.40
N PHE A 37 0.51 -4.13 -12.51
CA PHE A 37 -0.78 -3.49 -12.20
C PHE A 37 -1.22 -2.40 -13.21
N LYS A 38 -0.58 -2.32 -14.38
CA LYS A 38 -1.03 -1.48 -15.49
C LYS A 38 -2.00 -2.19 -16.44
N ASN A 39 -1.92 -3.51 -16.53
CA ASN A 39 -2.79 -4.28 -17.41
C ASN A 39 -4.09 -4.65 -16.68
N LYS A 40 -5.13 -3.82 -16.85
CA LYS A 40 -6.44 -4.02 -16.21
C LYS A 40 -7.03 -5.41 -16.45
N LYS A 41 -6.79 -6.01 -17.62
CA LYS A 41 -7.33 -7.33 -17.98
C LYS A 41 -6.74 -8.44 -17.12
N GLU A 42 -5.43 -8.38 -16.87
CA GLU A 42 -4.75 -9.37 -16.02
C GLU A 42 -5.21 -9.24 -14.57
N VAL A 43 -5.37 -8.01 -14.08
CA VAL A 43 -5.89 -7.74 -12.73
C VAL A 43 -7.32 -8.26 -12.58
N ALA A 44 -8.18 -8.02 -13.57
CA ALA A 44 -9.56 -8.53 -13.58
C ALA A 44 -9.61 -10.06 -13.52
N LEU A 45 -8.79 -10.73 -14.32
CA LEU A 45 -8.68 -12.19 -14.32
C LEU A 45 -8.16 -12.71 -12.97
N ALA A 46 -7.15 -12.06 -12.39
CA ALA A 46 -6.60 -12.45 -11.10
C ALA A 46 -7.65 -12.32 -9.99
N LEU A 47 -8.38 -11.19 -9.94
CA LEU A 47 -9.48 -11.00 -8.98
C LEU A 47 -10.60 -12.03 -9.17
N PHE A 48 -10.95 -12.37 -10.41
CA PHE A 48 -11.94 -13.41 -10.70
C PHE A 48 -11.48 -14.80 -10.21
N LEU A 49 -10.23 -15.18 -10.48
CA LEU A 49 -9.67 -16.45 -10.03
C LEU A 49 -9.64 -16.56 -8.49
N CYS A 50 -9.41 -15.46 -7.78
CA CYS A 50 -9.51 -15.45 -6.31
C CYS A 50 -10.93 -15.76 -5.83
N LEU A 51 -11.95 -15.19 -6.48
CA LEU A 51 -13.35 -15.48 -6.16
C LEU A 51 -13.74 -16.93 -6.48
N GLU A 52 -13.25 -17.47 -7.61
CA GLU A 52 -13.50 -18.87 -7.99
C GLU A 52 -12.85 -19.87 -7.02
N ARG A 53 -11.69 -19.52 -6.46
CA ARG A 53 -10.92 -20.36 -5.53
C ARG A 53 -11.26 -20.13 -4.05
N ASP A 54 -12.22 -19.27 -3.76
CA ASP A 54 -12.59 -18.86 -2.39
C ASP A 54 -11.37 -18.37 -1.58
N ASP A 55 -10.53 -17.54 -2.22
CA ASP A 55 -9.32 -16.96 -1.62
C ASP A 55 -9.50 -15.43 -1.41
N PRO A 56 -10.18 -15.02 -0.32
CA PRO A 56 -10.46 -13.62 -0.05
C PRO A 56 -9.21 -12.84 0.38
N GLU A 57 -8.23 -13.50 1.00
CA GLU A 57 -6.95 -12.88 1.35
C GLU A 57 -6.20 -12.42 0.09
N ALA A 58 -6.03 -13.31 -0.89
CA ALA A 58 -5.36 -12.96 -2.15
C ALA A 58 -6.15 -11.90 -2.93
N PHE A 59 -7.49 -11.96 -2.89
CA PHE A 59 -8.33 -10.93 -3.51
C PHE A 59 -8.04 -9.54 -2.95
N ILE A 60 -7.98 -9.41 -1.62
CA ILE A 60 -7.70 -8.15 -0.94
C ILE A 60 -6.28 -7.67 -1.26
N GLU A 61 -5.28 -8.55 -1.22
CA GLU A 61 -3.89 -8.19 -1.48
C GLU A 61 -3.68 -7.67 -2.92
N ILE A 62 -4.26 -8.36 -3.91
CA ILE A 62 -4.20 -7.95 -5.31
C ILE A 62 -4.89 -6.60 -5.50
N LEU A 63 -6.06 -6.41 -4.89
CA LEU A 63 -6.83 -5.19 -5.02
C LEU A 63 -6.14 -4.00 -4.33
N ASP A 64 -5.58 -4.19 -3.15
CA ASP A 64 -4.84 -3.16 -2.42
C ASP A 64 -3.57 -2.73 -3.19
N THR A 65 -2.82 -3.71 -3.71
CA THR A 65 -1.62 -3.43 -4.51
C THR A 65 -1.97 -2.72 -5.83
N TYR A 66 -3.09 -3.07 -6.46
CA TYR A 66 -3.58 -2.38 -7.65
C TYR A 66 -3.98 -0.93 -7.34
N LEU A 67 -4.63 -0.72 -6.19
CA LEU A 67 -5.03 0.60 -5.74
C LEU A 67 -3.84 1.49 -5.42
N ASP A 68 -2.76 0.97 -4.84
CA ASP A 68 -1.56 1.75 -4.55
C ASP A 68 -0.98 2.44 -5.80
N VAL A 69 -1.08 1.80 -6.95
CA VAL A 69 -0.61 2.34 -8.23
C VAL A 69 -1.63 3.31 -8.86
N ASN A 70 -2.93 3.01 -8.77
CA ASN A 70 -3.99 3.65 -9.57
C ASN A 70 -4.99 4.49 -8.75
N LYS A 71 -4.70 4.71 -7.46
CA LYS A 71 -5.61 5.30 -6.47
C LYS A 71 -6.28 6.60 -6.89
N ALA A 72 -5.50 7.51 -7.48
CA ALA A 72 -5.97 8.84 -7.83
C ALA A 72 -7.05 8.79 -8.92
N GLU A 73 -6.88 7.88 -9.88
CA GLU A 73 -7.81 7.68 -10.99
C GLU A 73 -9.07 6.95 -10.52
N ILE A 74 -8.89 5.88 -9.75
CA ILE A 74 -10.00 5.05 -9.26
C ILE A 74 -10.89 5.83 -8.29
N ALA A 75 -10.31 6.62 -7.37
CA ALA A 75 -11.09 7.47 -6.49
C ALA A 75 -11.95 8.49 -7.27
N LYS A 76 -11.41 9.08 -8.34
CA LYS A 76 -12.12 10.03 -9.19
C LYS A 76 -13.27 9.35 -9.94
N LYS A 77 -13.00 8.20 -10.55
CA LYS A 77 -14.00 7.41 -11.28
C LYS A 77 -15.11 6.89 -10.38
N ALA A 78 -14.75 6.32 -9.24
CA ALA A 78 -15.68 5.78 -8.25
C ALA A 78 -16.44 6.86 -7.48
N ARG A 79 -16.11 8.15 -7.65
CA ARG A 79 -16.68 9.27 -6.88
C ARG A 79 -16.53 9.07 -5.36
N LEU A 80 -15.40 8.47 -4.95
CA LEU A 80 -15.06 8.21 -3.56
C LEU A 80 -13.94 9.14 -3.11
N ALA A 81 -13.91 9.48 -1.81
CA ALA A 81 -12.78 10.20 -1.25
C ALA A 81 -11.52 9.31 -1.31
N ARG A 82 -10.37 9.90 -1.63
CA ARG A 82 -9.09 9.18 -1.67
C ARG A 82 -8.75 8.51 -0.33
N SER A 83 -9.14 9.12 0.78
CA SER A 83 -8.99 8.56 2.12
C SER A 83 -9.85 7.32 2.32
N THR A 84 -11.07 7.29 1.78
CA THR A 84 -11.96 6.12 1.81
C THR A 84 -11.36 4.96 1.02
N VAL A 85 -10.81 5.23 -0.17
CA VAL A 85 -10.15 4.20 -0.98
C VAL A 85 -8.89 3.67 -0.30
N GLN A 86 -8.09 4.53 0.34
CA GLN A 86 -6.91 4.09 1.11
C GLN A 86 -7.26 3.31 2.37
N GLY A 87 -8.32 3.75 3.06
CA GLY A 87 -8.74 3.17 4.33
C GLY A 87 -9.46 1.85 4.15
N ALA A 88 -10.01 1.58 2.96
CA ALA A 88 -10.82 0.40 2.67
C ALA A 88 -10.10 -0.90 3.04
N PHE A 89 -8.85 -1.09 2.65
CA PHE A 89 -8.11 -2.33 2.90
C PHE A 89 -7.09 -2.22 4.05
N SER A 90 -7.13 -1.11 4.81
CA SER A 90 -6.27 -0.96 5.99
C SER A 90 -6.65 -1.94 7.10
N LYS A 91 -5.73 -2.23 8.03
CA LYS A 91 -5.99 -3.12 9.20
C LYS A 91 -7.21 -2.72 10.05
N LYS A 92 -7.66 -1.47 9.97
CA LYS A 92 -8.84 -0.94 10.67
C LYS A 92 -10.00 -0.64 9.73
N GLY A 93 -9.81 -0.87 8.43
CA GLY A 93 -10.82 -0.66 7.40
C GLY A 93 -11.92 -1.70 7.51
N ASN A 94 -13.16 -1.24 7.38
CA ASN A 94 -14.32 -2.11 7.21
C ASN A 94 -15.18 -1.57 6.07
N PRO A 95 -14.74 -1.75 4.81
CA PRO A 95 -15.46 -1.26 3.65
C PRO A 95 -16.72 -2.11 3.45
N THR A 96 -17.82 -1.47 3.06
CA THR A 96 -19.02 -2.22 2.70
C THR A 96 -18.80 -2.93 1.37
N ILE A 97 -19.52 -4.04 1.14
CA ILE A 97 -19.52 -4.76 -0.15
C ILE A 97 -19.80 -3.81 -1.31
N ARG A 98 -20.69 -2.82 -1.11
CA ARG A 98 -20.98 -1.78 -2.10
C ARG A 98 -19.73 -0.99 -2.48
N THR A 99 -18.96 -0.56 -1.50
CA THR A 99 -17.71 0.18 -1.72
C THR A 99 -16.69 -0.67 -2.47
N ILE A 100 -16.54 -1.94 -2.09
CA ILE A 100 -15.62 -2.87 -2.76
C ILE A 100 -16.05 -3.08 -4.21
N ALA A 101 -17.33 -3.40 -4.45
CA ALA A 101 -17.87 -3.62 -5.79
C ALA A 101 -17.70 -2.39 -6.69
N GLN A 102 -17.90 -1.19 -6.15
CA GLN A 102 -17.70 0.06 -6.89
C GLN A 102 -16.23 0.30 -7.24
N ILE A 103 -15.31 -0.01 -6.32
CA ILE A 103 -13.88 0.06 -6.58
C ILE A 103 -13.47 -0.94 -7.66
N VAL A 104 -13.94 -2.19 -7.58
CA VAL A 104 -13.63 -3.26 -8.54
C VAL A 104 -14.20 -2.94 -9.92
N HIS A 105 -15.42 -2.42 -9.99
CA HIS A 105 -16.03 -1.99 -11.25
C HIS A 105 -15.15 -0.95 -11.97
N GLU A 106 -14.72 0.10 -11.26
CA GLU A 106 -13.88 1.15 -11.86
C GLU A 106 -12.42 0.73 -12.08
N ALA A 107 -11.97 -0.31 -11.37
CA ALA A 107 -10.66 -0.91 -11.57
C ALA A 107 -10.59 -1.67 -12.90
N VAL A 108 -11.68 -2.35 -13.27
CA VAL A 108 -11.77 -3.21 -14.45
C VAL A 108 -12.33 -2.46 -15.69
N ALA A 109 -13.13 -1.41 -15.49
CA ALA A 109 -13.64 -0.50 -16.53
C ALA A 109 -12.58 0.50 -17.05
#